data_AF-A0A2L2YIN0-F1
#
_entry.id   AF-A0A2L2YIN0-F1
#
_cell.length_a   1.000
_cell.length_b   1.000
_cell.length_c   1.000
_cell.angle_alpha   90.00
_cell.angle_beta   90.00
_cell.angle_gamma   90.00
#
_symmetry.space_group_name_H-M   'P 1'
#
loop_
_entity.id
_entity.type
_entity.pdbx_description
1 polymer ?
#
loop_
_entity_poly.entity_id
_entity_poly.type
_entity_poly.pdbx_seq_one_letter_code
_entity_poly.pdbx_strand_id
1 'polypeptide(L)'
;TYENTNLYLNVCLAYTSRQEITAAVKDLAHAVANNQLEESDLPEDLLSKTLYSGRSTNPDVVIRTSGEVRLSDFLLWQSSYSVISFLKVLWPAFRIWHLFLAVLAYQYNYKKLHEIEENQNLKTKQVEGEKEMRAIIQQYEKIHNLSEGSSNHSNIPDSDIDALHEEIKIRKTNYLLNLENEHYNSLIEIKKGNIKQRVPDFS
;
A
#
# COMPACT_ATOMS: atom_id res chain seq x y z
N THR A 1 -22.88 -1.87 -4.62
CA THR A 1 -22.56 -0.50 -5.07
C THR A 1 -21.21 -0.44 -5.77
N TYR A 2 -20.78 -1.52 -6.45
CA TYR A 2 -19.41 -1.68 -6.94
C TYR A 2 -19.05 -0.70 -8.06
N GLU A 3 -20.01 -0.38 -8.93
CA GLU A 3 -19.81 0.50 -10.08
C GLU A 3 -19.92 2.00 -9.73
N ASN A 4 -20.21 2.35 -8.47
CA ASN A 4 -20.34 3.75 -8.06
C ASN A 4 -18.98 4.44 -7.99
N THR A 5 -18.87 5.62 -8.59
CA THR A 5 -17.61 6.40 -8.66
C THR A 5 -17.66 7.74 -7.93
N ASN A 6 -18.84 8.20 -7.51
CA ASN A 6 -19.00 9.53 -6.92
C ASN A 6 -18.61 9.62 -5.44
N LEU A 7 -18.85 8.55 -4.67
CA LEU A 7 -18.62 8.52 -3.23
C LEU A 7 -18.25 7.10 -2.80
N TYR A 8 -17.18 7.00 -2.02
CA TYR A 8 -16.71 5.76 -1.43
C TYR A 8 -16.93 5.81 0.08
N LEU A 9 -17.52 4.75 0.63
CA LEU A 9 -17.69 4.55 2.06
C LEU A 9 -17.06 3.21 2.44
N ASN A 10 -15.95 3.27 3.16
CA ASN A 10 -15.26 2.09 3.67
C ASN A 10 -15.71 1.84 5.11
N VAL A 11 -16.32 0.68 5.36
CA VAL A 11 -16.73 0.25 6.71
C VAL A 11 -15.75 -0.80 7.20
N CYS A 12 -14.95 -0.45 8.21
CA CYS A 12 -13.98 -1.35 8.82
C CYS A 12 -14.69 -2.23 9.87
N LEU A 13 -14.94 -3.50 9.55
CA LEU A 13 -15.56 -4.49 10.43
C LEU A 13 -14.59 -5.61 10.74
N ALA A 14 -14.49 -6.02 12.01
CA ALA A 14 -13.50 -7.00 12.47
C ALA A 14 -12.07 -6.65 11.98
N TYR A 15 -11.74 -5.36 12.02
CA TYR A 15 -10.54 -4.79 11.44
C TYR A 15 -9.56 -4.34 12.52
N THR A 16 -8.28 -4.62 12.30
CA THR A 16 -7.15 -3.97 12.98
C THR A 16 -6.04 -3.72 11.96
N SER A 17 -5.30 -2.63 12.11
CA SER A 17 -4.24 -2.25 11.18
C SER A 17 -3.09 -3.26 11.18
N ARG A 18 -2.74 -3.81 12.34
CA ARG A 18 -1.75 -4.90 12.41
C ARG A 18 -2.16 -6.15 11.64
N GLN A 19 -3.43 -6.55 11.70
CA GLN A 19 -3.91 -7.68 10.91
C GLN A 19 -3.87 -7.38 9.42
N GLU A 20 -4.28 -6.18 9.01
CA GLU A 20 -4.22 -5.74 7.62
C GLU A 20 -2.78 -5.78 7.07
N ILE A 21 -1.83 -5.17 7.78
CA ILE A 21 -0.41 -5.18 7.39
C ILE A 21 0.13 -6.61 7.33
N THR A 22 -0.19 -7.44 8.32
CA THR A 22 0.26 -8.84 8.35
C THR A 22 -0.32 -9.63 7.17
N ALA A 23 -1.58 -9.42 6.81
CA ALA A 23 -2.21 -10.06 5.67
C ALA A 23 -1.56 -9.62 4.34
N ALA A 24 -1.31 -8.32 4.17
CA ALA A 24 -0.67 -7.81 2.98
C ALA A 24 0.77 -8.33 2.80
N VAL A 25 1.55 -8.38 3.88
CA VAL A 25 2.90 -8.97 3.87
C VAL A 25 2.86 -10.46 3.53
N LYS A 26 1.88 -11.21 4.07
CA LYS A 26 1.71 -12.62 3.71
C LYS A 26 1.40 -12.80 2.22
N ASP A 27 0.50 -11.99 1.67
CA ASP A 27 0.14 -12.06 0.26
C ASP A 27 1.34 -11.75 -0.65
N LEU A 28 2.18 -10.78 -0.28
CA LEU A 28 3.44 -10.49 -0.99
C LEU A 28 4.45 -11.63 -0.86
N ALA A 29 4.62 -12.19 0.35
CA ALA A 29 5.53 -13.31 0.58
C ALA A 29 5.12 -14.56 -0.22
N HIS A 30 3.82 -14.85 -0.30
CA HIS A 30 3.30 -15.93 -1.14
C HIS A 30 3.55 -15.65 -2.63
N ALA A 31 3.40 -14.41 -3.08
CA ALA A 31 3.70 -14.04 -4.47
C ALA A 31 5.18 -14.22 -4.82
N VAL A 32 6.09 -13.87 -3.89
CA VAL A 32 7.52 -14.14 -4.06
C VAL A 32 7.82 -15.64 -4.09
N ALA A 33 7.27 -16.40 -3.15
CA ALA A 33 7.46 -17.86 -3.09
C ALA A 33 6.94 -18.57 -4.35
N ASN A 34 5.90 -18.03 -4.98
CA ASN A 34 5.32 -18.55 -6.22
C ASN A 34 5.96 -17.99 -7.50
N ASN A 35 7.09 -17.26 -7.39
CA ASN A 35 7.79 -16.60 -8.50
C ASN A 35 6.92 -15.61 -9.30
N GLN A 36 5.89 -15.03 -8.67
CA GLN A 36 5.08 -13.96 -9.28
C GLN A 36 5.74 -12.58 -9.11
N LEU A 37 6.54 -12.44 -8.06
CA LEU A 37 7.34 -11.26 -7.72
C LEU A 37 8.74 -11.70 -7.33
N GLU A 38 9.72 -10.81 -7.48
CA GLU A 38 11.05 -10.95 -6.89
C GLU A 38 11.16 -10.11 -5.60
N GLU A 39 12.14 -10.39 -4.73
CA GLU A 39 12.36 -9.59 -3.51
C GLU A 39 12.64 -8.12 -3.82
N SER A 40 13.30 -7.86 -4.95
CA SER A 40 13.56 -6.52 -5.50
C SER A 40 12.29 -5.79 -5.95
N ASP A 41 11.20 -6.52 -6.19
CA ASP A 41 9.94 -5.96 -6.67
C ASP A 41 9.05 -5.40 -5.54
N LEU A 42 9.52 -5.37 -4.28
CA LEU A 42 8.74 -5.02 -3.09
C LEU A 42 8.99 -3.58 -2.55
N PRO A 43 8.62 -2.50 -3.27
CA PRO A 43 8.66 -1.14 -2.73
C PRO A 43 7.50 -0.89 -1.76
N GLU A 44 7.59 0.23 -1.02
CA GLU A 44 6.56 0.68 -0.07
C GLU A 44 5.19 0.91 -0.74
N ASP A 45 5.21 1.38 -1.99
CA ASP A 45 4.00 1.58 -2.81
C ASP A 45 3.27 0.27 -3.09
N LEU A 46 3.99 -0.83 -3.33
CA LEU A 46 3.36 -2.12 -3.61
C LEU A 46 2.66 -2.64 -2.36
N LEU A 47 3.29 -2.56 -1.18
CA LEU A 47 2.64 -2.92 0.08
C LEU A 47 1.39 -2.08 0.31
N SER A 48 1.45 -0.77 0.05
CA SER A 48 0.30 0.14 0.18
C SER A 48 -0.88 -0.28 -0.69
N LYS A 49 -0.62 -0.75 -1.92
CA LYS A 49 -1.64 -1.25 -2.85
C LYS A 49 -2.20 -2.62 -2.48
N THR A 50 -1.45 -3.42 -1.72
CA THR A 50 -1.88 -4.74 -1.22
C THR A 50 -2.74 -4.67 0.04
N LEU A 51 -2.72 -3.55 0.78
CA LEU A 51 -3.60 -3.34 1.95
C LEU A 51 -5.09 -3.44 1.56
N TYR A 52 -5.97 -3.69 2.53
CA TYR A 52 -7.42 -3.73 2.29
C TYR A 52 -7.94 -2.40 1.72
N SER A 53 -7.30 -1.30 2.12
CA SER A 53 -7.56 0.04 1.61
C SER A 53 -6.87 0.37 0.28
N GLY A 54 -6.20 -0.57 -0.41
CA GLY A 54 -5.34 -0.28 -1.57
C GLY A 54 -6.04 0.40 -2.76
N ARG A 55 -7.39 0.37 -2.81
CA ARG A 55 -8.21 1.10 -3.80
C ARG A 55 -8.59 2.52 -3.38
N SER A 56 -8.30 2.90 -2.14
CA SER A 56 -8.65 4.18 -1.55
C SER A 56 -7.40 5.04 -1.39
N THR A 57 -7.57 6.36 -1.48
CA THR A 57 -6.52 7.28 -1.06
C THR A 57 -6.36 7.23 0.47
N ASN A 58 -5.15 7.52 0.94
CA ASN A 58 -4.91 7.69 2.36
C ASN A 58 -5.80 8.82 2.92
N PRO A 59 -6.24 8.73 4.19
CA PRO A 59 -7.08 9.76 4.78
C PRO A 59 -6.28 11.05 5.04
N ASP A 60 -6.84 12.20 4.65
CA ASP A 60 -6.26 13.50 5.03
C ASP A 60 -6.47 13.80 6.52
N VAL A 61 -7.59 13.33 7.07
CA VAL A 61 -8.04 13.61 8.44
C VAL A 61 -8.55 12.34 9.10
N VAL A 62 -8.03 12.06 10.29
CA VAL A 62 -8.54 11.00 11.17
C VAL A 62 -9.21 11.65 12.37
N ILE A 63 -10.53 11.48 12.48
CA ILE A 63 -11.32 12.02 13.59
C ILE A 63 -11.62 10.91 14.58
N ARG A 64 -11.26 11.12 15.84
CA ARG A 64 -11.60 10.22 16.94
C ARG A 64 -12.41 10.96 17.99
N THR A 65 -13.56 10.40 18.33
CA THR A 65 -14.50 10.95 19.30
C THR A 65 -14.31 10.34 20.70
N SER A 66 -15.11 10.79 21.66
CA SER A 66 -15.18 10.28 23.05
C SER A 66 -13.99 10.65 23.94
N GLY A 67 -13.15 11.60 23.52
CA GLY A 67 -12.07 12.16 24.33
C GLY A 67 -10.80 11.31 24.43
N GLU A 68 -10.77 10.18 23.72
CA GLU A 68 -9.65 9.23 23.77
C GLU A 68 -8.50 9.66 22.86
N VAL A 69 -7.27 9.66 23.37
CA VAL A 69 -6.07 10.15 22.65
C VAL A 69 -5.17 8.99 22.21
N ARG A 70 -5.71 8.09 21.39
CA ARG A 70 -5.01 6.92 20.82
C ARG A 70 -5.60 6.57 19.46
N LEU A 71 -4.88 5.83 18.61
CA LEU A 71 -5.43 5.32 17.34
C LEU A 71 -6.20 4.00 17.52
N SER A 72 -5.88 3.21 18.55
CA SER A 72 -6.48 1.87 18.78
C SER A 72 -6.38 0.94 17.58
N ASP A 73 -5.18 0.85 16.99
CA ASP A 73 -4.90 -0.09 15.89
C ASP A 73 -5.77 0.16 14.64
N PHE A 74 -6.01 1.45 14.33
CA PHE A 74 -6.82 1.88 13.20
C PHE A 74 -5.97 2.65 12.18
N LEU A 75 -5.92 2.16 10.94
CA LEU A 75 -5.27 2.78 9.79
C LEU A 75 -3.84 3.30 10.07
N LEU A 76 -3.01 2.53 10.76
CA LEU A 76 -1.68 3.00 11.21
C LEU A 76 -0.75 3.32 10.03
N TRP A 77 -0.82 2.52 8.97
CA TRP A 77 -0.06 2.74 7.75
C TRP A 77 -0.56 3.97 7.00
N GLN A 78 -1.87 4.00 6.75
CA GLN A 78 -2.52 4.99 5.91
C GLN A 78 -2.55 6.37 6.56
N SER A 79 -2.53 6.45 7.90
CA SER A 79 -2.65 7.72 8.64
C SER A 79 -1.33 8.40 9.02
N SER A 80 -0.21 7.94 8.46
CA SER A 80 1.14 8.43 8.79
C SER A 80 1.31 9.95 8.59
N TYR A 81 0.65 10.53 7.58
CA TYR A 81 0.67 11.96 7.28
C TYR A 81 -0.70 12.65 7.45
N SER A 82 -1.66 12.01 8.11
CA SER A 82 -2.97 12.60 8.37
C SER A 82 -2.94 13.64 9.50
N VAL A 83 -3.87 14.60 9.45
CA VAL A 83 -4.25 15.34 10.65
C VAL A 83 -5.11 14.47 11.55
N ILE A 84 -4.64 14.25 12.78
CA ILE A 84 -5.39 13.50 13.79
C ILE A 84 -6.14 14.47 14.70
N SER A 85 -7.47 14.40 14.69
CA SER A 85 -8.36 15.26 15.49
C SER A 85 -9.05 14.45 16.59
N PHE A 86 -8.65 14.67 17.83
CA PHE A 86 -9.26 14.07 19.02
C PHE A 86 -10.31 15.00 19.60
N LEU A 87 -11.56 14.53 19.63
CA LEU A 87 -12.72 15.31 20.07
C LEU A 87 -13.35 14.67 21.30
N LYS A 88 -13.72 15.51 22.26
CA LYS A 88 -14.39 15.07 23.51
C LYS A 88 -15.84 14.65 23.31
N VAL A 89 -16.49 15.06 22.22
CA VAL A 89 -17.89 14.72 21.91
C VAL A 89 -18.04 13.21 21.71
N LEU A 90 -19.12 12.61 22.21
CA LEU A 90 -19.45 11.20 21.94
C LEU A 90 -19.95 11.04 20.50
N TRP A 91 -19.69 9.89 19.87
CA TRP A 91 -20.07 9.62 18.47
C TRP A 91 -21.56 9.91 18.16
N PRO A 92 -22.55 9.46 18.96
CA PRO A 92 -23.96 9.76 18.69
C PRO A 92 -24.32 11.26 18.78
N ALA A 93 -23.49 12.05 19.47
CA ALA A 93 -23.65 13.50 19.61
C ALA A 93 -22.81 14.29 18.59
N PHE A 94 -22.08 13.62 17.70
CA PHE A 94 -21.28 14.27 16.66
C PHE A 94 -22.18 15.04 15.69
N ARG A 95 -21.72 16.23 15.28
CA ARG A 95 -22.48 17.20 14.46
C ARG A 95 -21.55 17.81 13.42
N ILE A 96 -22.13 18.43 12.39
CA ILE A 96 -21.39 19.03 11.28
C ILE A 96 -20.31 20.04 11.73
N TRP A 97 -20.55 20.81 12.79
CA TRP A 97 -19.56 21.76 13.35
C TRP A 97 -18.28 21.09 13.83
N HIS A 98 -18.37 19.86 14.32
CA HIS A 98 -17.20 19.08 14.74
C HIS A 98 -16.38 18.63 13.53
N LEU A 99 -17.04 18.28 12.42
CA LEU A 99 -16.38 17.98 11.16
C LEU A 99 -15.69 19.24 10.61
N PHE A 100 -16.36 20.40 10.62
CA PHE A 100 -15.76 21.66 10.20
C PHE A 100 -14.50 22.00 11.00
N LEU A 101 -14.51 21.80 12.32
CA LEU A 101 -13.32 22.02 13.15
C LEU A 101 -12.14 21.13 12.72
N ALA A 102 -12.41 19.87 12.41
CA ALA A 102 -11.38 18.95 11.93
C ALA A 102 -10.83 19.35 10.55
N VAL A 103 -11.71 19.80 9.64
CA VAL A 103 -11.30 20.33 8.33
C VAL A 103 -10.47 21.61 8.47
N LEU A 104 -10.84 22.51 9.37
CA LEU A 104 -10.05 23.72 9.65
C LEU A 104 -8.66 23.37 10.21
N ALA A 105 -8.58 22.38 11.09
CA ALA A 105 -7.30 21.87 11.59
C ALA A 105 -6.45 21.28 10.46
N TYR A 106 -7.06 20.57 9.51
CA TYR A 106 -6.39 20.12 8.29
C TYR A 106 -5.84 21.27 7.46
N GLN A 107 -6.69 22.25 7.11
CA GLN A 107 -6.29 23.41 6.32
C GLN A 107 -5.16 24.20 6.98
N TYR A 108 -5.19 24.34 8.30
CA TYR A 108 -4.13 25.02 9.05
C TYR A 108 -2.78 24.28 8.98
N ASN A 109 -2.80 22.95 9.01
CA ASN A 109 -1.57 22.13 8.98
C ASN A 109 -1.14 21.74 7.56
N TYR A 110 -1.99 21.94 6.54
CA TYR A 110 -1.82 21.44 5.17
C TYR A 110 -0.43 21.72 4.60
N LYS A 111 0.01 22.98 4.60
CA LYS A 111 1.30 23.37 3.99
C LYS A 111 2.47 22.61 4.60
N LYS A 112 2.50 22.49 5.94
CA LYS A 112 3.57 21.81 6.66
C LYS A 112 3.54 20.30 6.45
N LEU A 113 2.34 19.70 6.46
CA LEU A 113 2.18 18.27 6.21
C LEU A 113 2.60 17.91 4.79
N HIS A 114 2.15 18.69 3.82
CA HIS A 114 2.50 18.49 2.42
C HIS A 114 4.00 18.58 2.19
N GLU A 115 4.68 19.57 2.77
CA GLU A 115 6.14 19.69 2.69
C GLU A 115 6.86 18.47 3.31
N ILE A 116 6.38 17.96 4.45
CA ILE A 116 6.96 16.77 5.08
C ILE A 116 6.75 15.54 4.20
N GLU A 117 5.54 15.34 3.71
CA GLU A 117 5.17 14.20 2.86
C GLU A 117 5.96 14.21 1.54
N GLU A 118 6.07 15.35 0.85
CA GLU A 118 6.87 15.49 -0.37
C GLU A 118 8.34 15.14 -0.12
N ASN A 119 8.93 15.68 0.95
CA ASN A 119 10.32 15.41 1.28
C ASN A 119 10.58 13.94 1.61
N GLN A 120 9.64 13.26 2.26
CA GLN A 120 9.74 11.83 2.57
C GLN A 120 9.58 11.00 1.29
N ASN A 121 8.61 11.34 0.44
CA ASN A 121 8.41 10.68 -0.85
C ASN A 121 9.63 10.81 -1.77
N LEU A 122 10.30 11.97 -1.79
CA LEU A 122 11.54 12.15 -2.56
C LEU A 122 12.67 11.24 -2.05
N LYS A 123 12.84 11.14 -0.73
CA LYS A 123 13.83 10.25 -0.12
C LYS A 123 13.54 8.78 -0.42
N THR A 124 12.28 8.36 -0.28
CA THR A 124 11.85 7.00 -0.59
C THR A 124 12.09 6.67 -2.06
N LYS A 125 11.68 7.54 -2.99
CA LYS A 125 11.93 7.36 -4.43
C LYS A 125 13.41 7.23 -4.78
N GLN A 126 14.28 8.02 -4.15
CA GLN A 126 15.72 7.91 -4.37
C GLN A 126 16.26 6.56 -3.89
N VAL A 127 15.91 6.16 -2.67
CA VAL A 127 16.36 4.88 -2.08
C VAL A 127 15.81 3.68 -2.86
N GLU A 128 14.56 3.73 -3.28
CA GLU A 128 13.93 2.67 -4.10
C GLU A 128 14.53 2.60 -5.49
N GLY A 129 14.78 3.75 -6.15
CA GLY A 129 15.44 3.77 -7.47
C GLY A 129 16.86 3.19 -7.43
N GLU A 130 17.62 3.45 -6.36
CA GLU A 130 18.93 2.84 -6.17
C GLU A 130 18.85 1.32 -5.97
N LYS A 131 17.83 0.83 -5.25
CA LYS A 131 17.60 -0.62 -5.06
C LYS A 131 17.16 -1.30 -6.36
N GLU A 132 16.27 -0.67 -7.10
CA GLU A 132 15.78 -1.17 -8.39
C GLU A 132 16.93 -1.25 -9.41
N MET A 133 17.75 -0.21 -9.51
CA MET A 133 18.94 -0.24 -10.37
C MET A 133 19.92 -1.37 -10.00
N ARG A 134 20.12 -1.64 -8.70
CA ARG A 134 20.96 -2.77 -8.25
C ARG A 134 20.35 -4.11 -8.66
N ALA A 135 19.04 -4.26 -8.54
CA ALA A 135 18.34 -5.48 -8.96
C ALA A 135 18.48 -5.71 -10.46
N ILE A 136 18.36 -4.65 -11.26
CA ILE A 136 18.54 -4.71 -12.72
C ILE A 136 19.95 -5.15 -13.08
N ILE A 137 20.97 -4.57 -12.44
CA ILE A 137 22.36 -4.97 -12.66
C ILE A 137 22.54 -6.46 -12.33
N GLN A 138 22.01 -6.92 -11.20
CA GLN A 138 22.11 -8.33 -10.79
C GLN A 138 21.37 -9.27 -11.76
N GLN A 139 20.18 -8.87 -12.23
CA GLN A 139 19.40 -9.63 -13.21
C GLN A 139 20.12 -9.70 -14.55
N TYR A 140 20.72 -8.60 -15.01
CA TYR A 140 21.54 -8.55 -16.22
C TYR A 140 22.74 -9.49 -16.14
N GLU A 141 23.52 -9.42 -15.05
CA GLU A 141 24.67 -10.32 -14.82
C GLU A 141 24.26 -11.79 -14.88
N LYS A 142 23.11 -12.13 -14.27
CA LYS A 142 22.55 -13.48 -14.27
C LYS A 142 22.17 -13.95 -15.68
N ILE A 143 21.55 -13.10 -16.49
CA ILE A 143 21.16 -13.42 -17.88
C ILE A 143 22.39 -13.65 -18.77
N HIS A 144 23.45 -12.85 -18.58
CA HIS A 144 24.68 -12.91 -19.37
C HIS A 144 25.76 -13.86 -18.81
N ASN A 145 25.46 -14.60 -17.74
CA ASN A 145 26.41 -15.49 -17.04
C ASN A 145 27.71 -14.78 -16.62
N LEU A 146 27.60 -13.53 -16.19
CA LEU A 146 28.71 -12.72 -15.69
C LEU A 146 28.94 -12.98 -14.20
N SER A 147 30.14 -12.70 -13.70
CA SER A 147 30.41 -12.77 -12.25
C SER A 147 29.71 -11.62 -11.52
N GLU A 148 29.15 -11.88 -10.34
CA GLU A 148 28.52 -10.85 -9.52
C GLU A 148 29.45 -9.65 -9.28
N GLY A 149 28.96 -8.45 -9.55
CA GLY A 149 29.70 -7.20 -9.37
C GLY A 149 30.71 -6.87 -10.48
N SER A 150 30.61 -7.54 -11.63
CA SER A 150 31.41 -7.22 -12.82
C SER A 150 30.80 -6.12 -13.70
N SER A 151 29.49 -5.92 -13.60
CA SER A 151 28.73 -4.93 -14.34
C SER A 151 28.40 -3.72 -13.47
N ASN A 152 28.21 -2.58 -14.14
CA ASN A 152 27.71 -1.35 -13.53
C ASN A 152 26.76 -0.66 -14.52
N HIS A 153 26.00 0.33 -14.05
CA HIS A 153 25.03 1.03 -14.89
C HIS A 153 25.63 1.66 -16.17
N SER A 154 26.93 1.97 -16.19
CA SER A 154 27.60 2.58 -17.35
C SER A 154 28.01 1.56 -18.43
N ASN A 155 28.07 0.28 -18.10
CA ASN A 155 28.52 -0.79 -19.00
C ASN A 155 27.36 -1.61 -19.57
N ILE A 156 26.14 -1.39 -19.09
CA ILE A 156 24.92 -2.05 -19.57
C ILE A 156 24.27 -1.13 -20.61
N PRO A 157 23.86 -1.65 -21.79
CA PRO A 157 23.12 -0.85 -22.77
C PRO A 157 21.82 -0.29 -22.17
N ASP A 158 21.52 0.98 -22.41
CA ASP A 158 20.29 1.62 -21.93
C ASP A 158 19.03 0.85 -22.36
N SER A 159 19.05 0.23 -23.55
CA SER A 159 17.94 -0.61 -24.04
C SER A 159 17.66 -1.83 -23.15
N ASP A 160 18.71 -2.43 -22.57
CA ASP A 160 18.58 -3.61 -21.72
C ASP A 160 18.09 -3.20 -20.33
N ILE A 161 18.56 -2.05 -19.83
CA ILE A 161 18.04 -1.42 -18.59
C ILE A 161 16.54 -1.13 -18.72
N ASP A 162 16.13 -0.50 -19.82
CA ASP A 162 14.73 -0.17 -20.08
C ASP A 162 13.86 -1.42 -20.20
N ALA A 163 14.35 -2.47 -20.86
CA ALA A 163 13.64 -3.74 -20.98
C ALA A 163 13.42 -4.41 -19.61
N LEU A 164 14.45 -4.44 -18.75
CA LEU A 164 14.37 -5.02 -17.41
C LEU A 164 13.46 -4.19 -16.48
N HIS A 165 13.52 -2.85 -16.56
CA HIS A 165 12.57 -1.98 -15.87
C HIS A 165 11.12 -2.28 -16.27
N GLU A 166 10.83 -2.39 -17.57
CA GLU A 166 9.47 -2.72 -18.03
C GLU A 166 9.05 -4.13 -17.58
N GLU A 167 9.97 -5.09 -17.53
CA GLU A 167 9.68 -6.42 -16.98
C GLU A 167 9.24 -6.35 -15.51
N ILE A 168 10.00 -5.66 -14.66
CA ILE A 168 9.67 -5.42 -13.23
C ILE A 168 8.28 -4.79 -13.10
N LYS A 169 8.01 -3.76 -13.90
CA LYS A 169 6.73 -3.05 -13.91
C LYS A 169 5.57 -3.96 -14.34
N ILE A 170 5.78 -4.81 -15.34
CA ILE A 170 4.81 -5.81 -15.78
C ILE A 170 4.54 -6.83 -14.68
N ARG A 171 5.58 -7.35 -14.00
CA ARG A 171 5.41 -8.29 -12.86
C ARG A 171 4.55 -7.67 -11.75
N LYS A 172 4.89 -6.46 -11.30
CA LYS A 172 4.12 -5.70 -10.30
C LYS A 172 2.66 -5.51 -10.71
N THR A 173 2.43 -5.13 -11.98
CA THR A 173 1.08 -4.89 -12.51
C THR A 173 0.25 -6.18 -12.57
N ASN A 174 0.85 -7.26 -13.07
CA ASN A 174 0.21 -8.57 -13.16
C ASN A 174 -0.16 -9.11 -11.77
N TYR A 175 0.73 -8.95 -10.79
CA TYR A 175 0.44 -9.31 -9.41
C TYR A 175 -0.79 -8.57 -8.87
N LEU A 176 -0.84 -7.25 -9.01
CA LEU A 176 -1.98 -6.46 -8.53
C LEU A 176 -3.30 -6.84 -9.21
N LEU A 177 -3.26 -7.10 -10.53
CA LEU A 177 -4.44 -7.56 -11.27
C LEU A 177 -4.91 -8.94 -10.79
N ASN A 178 -3.98 -9.86 -10.54
CA ASN A 178 -4.29 -11.17 -10.00
C ASN A 178 -4.89 -11.08 -8.60
N LEU A 179 -4.31 -10.26 -7.73
CA LEU A 179 -4.83 -10.02 -6.38
C LEU A 179 -6.27 -9.46 -6.41
N GLU A 180 -6.54 -8.49 -7.29
CA GLU A 180 -7.89 -7.95 -7.48
C GLU A 180 -8.88 -9.03 -7.93
N ASN A 181 -8.48 -9.86 -8.90
CA ASN A 181 -9.30 -10.96 -9.38
C ASN A 181 -9.59 -12.00 -8.29
N GLU A 182 -8.59 -12.34 -7.46
CA GLU A 182 -8.76 -13.25 -6.32
C GLU A 182 -9.75 -12.69 -5.30
N HIS A 183 -9.63 -11.41 -4.94
CA HIS A 183 -10.55 -10.74 -4.03
C HIS A 183 -11.97 -10.73 -4.59
N TYR A 184 -12.14 -10.39 -5.87
CA TYR A 184 -13.44 -10.38 -6.53
C TYR A 184 -14.09 -11.77 -6.55
N ASN A 185 -13.33 -12.80 -6.90
CA ASN A 185 -13.80 -14.18 -6.92
C ASN A 185 -14.18 -14.67 -5.51
N SER A 186 -13.39 -14.32 -4.49
CA SER A 186 -13.69 -14.63 -3.09
C SER A 186 -15.04 -14.03 -2.66
N LEU A 187 -15.30 -12.77 -3.02
CA LEU A 187 -16.58 -12.11 -2.74
C LEU A 187 -17.76 -12.78 -3.44
N ILE A 188 -17.58 -13.23 -4.68
CA ILE A 188 -18.60 -14.01 -5.41
C ILE A 188 -18.92 -15.30 -4.67
N GLU A 189 -17.91 -16.03 -4.21
CA GLU A 189 -18.11 -17.31 -3.49
C GLU A 189 -18.77 -17.10 -2.13
N ILE A 190 -18.38 -16.07 -1.39
CA ILE A 190 -19.04 -15.68 -0.12
C ILE A 190 -20.52 -15.37 -0.38
N LYS A 191 -20.84 -14.64 -1.46
CA LYS A 191 -22.23 -14.32 -1.83
C LYS A 191 -23.05 -15.57 -2.16
N LYS A 192 -22.42 -16.61 -2.71
CA LYS A 192 -23.06 -17.92 -2.96
C LYS A 192 -23.20 -18.78 -1.70
N GLY A 193 -22.67 -18.34 -0.55
CA GLY A 193 -22.66 -19.09 0.71
C GLY A 193 -21.44 -20.01 0.86
N ASN A 194 -20.51 -20.00 -0.08
CA ASN A 194 -19.29 -20.79 -0.03
C ASN A 194 -18.22 -20.03 0.75
N ILE A 195 -18.17 -20.22 2.07
CA ILE A 195 -17.17 -19.60 2.93
C ILE A 195 -15.96 -20.53 3.00
N LYS A 196 -14.93 -20.26 2.19
CA LYS A 196 -13.58 -20.77 2.46
C LYS A 196 -12.91 -19.80 3.42
N GLN A 197 -12.59 -20.24 4.63
CA GLN A 197 -11.60 -19.50 5.42
C GLN A 197 -10.30 -19.48 4.62
N ARG A 198 -9.68 -18.30 4.49
CA ARG A 198 -8.30 -18.19 4.04
C ARG A 198 -7.43 -18.77 5.17
N VAL A 199 -7.41 -20.10 5.27
CA VAL A 199 -6.43 -20.82 6.07
C VAL A 199 -5.16 -20.73 5.24
N PRO A 200 -4.09 -20.06 5.71
CA PRO A 200 -2.84 -20.09 4.98
C PRO A 200 -2.36 -21.54 5.00
N ASP A 201 -2.18 -22.14 3.82
CA ASP A 201 -1.48 -23.42 3.70
C ASP A 201 -0.02 -23.16 4.07
N PHE A 202 0.31 -23.45 5.33
CA PHE A 202 1.68 -23.57 5.82
C PHE A 202 2.10 -25.04 5.71
N SER A 203 2.06 -25.59 4.49
CA SER A 203 2.61 -26.91 4.19
C SER A 203 4.02 -26.79 3.63
#